data_AF-A0A7S1DAR1-F1
#
_entry.id   AF-A0A7S1DAR1-F1
#
_cell.length_a   1.000
_cell.length_b   1.000
_cell.length_c   1.000
_cell.angle_alpha   90.00
_cell.angle_beta   90.00
_cell.angle_gamma   90.00
#
_symmetry.space_group_name_H-M   'P 1'
#
loop_
_entity.id
_entity.type
_entity.pdbx_description
1 polymer ?
#
loop_
_entity_poly.entity_id
_entity_poly.type
_entity_poly.pdbx_seq_one_letter_code
_entity_poly.pdbx_strand_id
1 'polypeptide(L)'
;YDSDTLKNRRDSTEVKEARISKNGDVKAFSYQSLVEDQSSDIAFESLQEIFRSGAILVRDAPSDFQDDSYPAKQVATVIAGGNSHSILYGDVFHVRSISNAHNVAYTSIPLEPHQDLAYYESMPGMQLLH
;
A
#
# COMPACT_ATOMS: atom_id res chain seq x y z
N TYR A 1 5.03 8.88 21.84
CA TYR A 1 6.32 8.37 21.38
C TYR A 1 7.40 9.28 21.92
N ASP A 2 8.29 8.75 22.77
CA ASP A 2 9.33 9.51 23.46
C ASP A 2 10.53 9.77 22.54
N SER A 3 11.05 11.00 22.56
CA SER A 3 12.16 11.46 21.70
C SER A 3 13.47 10.75 21.98
N ASP A 4 13.62 10.17 23.18
CA ASP A 4 14.88 9.55 23.61
C ASP A 4 15.04 8.11 23.11
N THR A 5 13.95 7.43 22.75
CA THR A 5 14.01 6.07 22.18
C THR A 5 14.57 6.06 20.75
N LEU A 6 14.49 7.18 20.03
CA LEU A 6 14.93 7.31 18.62
C LEU A 6 16.42 7.57 18.47
N LYS A 7 17.11 8.09 19.50
CA LYS A 7 18.54 8.45 19.39
C LYS A 7 19.48 7.25 19.51
N ASN A 8 19.05 6.18 20.17
CA ASN A 8 19.91 5.02 20.49
C ASN A 8 19.89 3.87 19.47
N ARG A 9 19.17 3.98 18.35
CA ARG A 9 19.12 2.92 17.32
C ARG A 9 20.13 3.10 16.16
N ARG A 10 21.04 4.08 16.26
CA ARG A 10 21.99 4.43 15.18
C ARG A 10 23.38 3.80 15.33
N ASP A 11 23.48 2.60 15.89
CA ASP A 11 24.79 1.95 15.96
C ASP A 11 24.76 0.49 15.47
N SER A 12 25.66 0.24 14.52
CA SER A 12 26.20 -1.04 14.03
C SER A 12 25.48 -1.96 13.05
N THR A 13 24.40 -1.58 12.34
CA THR A 13 23.96 -2.40 11.20
C THR A 13 24.51 -1.80 9.90
N GLU A 14 25.50 -2.47 9.29
CA GLU A 14 25.88 -2.19 7.89
C GLU A 14 24.61 -2.32 7.03
N VAL A 15 24.02 -1.18 6.67
CA VAL A 15 22.97 -1.13 5.66
C VAL A 15 23.66 -1.51 4.36
N LYS A 16 23.58 -2.80 3.98
CA LYS A 16 23.75 -3.17 2.58
C LYS A 16 22.73 -2.34 1.83
N GLU A 17 23.20 -1.31 1.13
CA GLU A 17 22.39 -0.60 0.16
C GLU A 17 21.93 -1.63 -0.87
N ALA A 18 20.78 -2.24 -0.62
CA ALA A 18 20.07 -3.01 -1.60
C ALA A 18 19.73 -2.00 -2.68
N ARG A 19 20.55 -1.97 -3.73
CA ARG A 19 20.32 -1.23 -4.95
C ARG A 19 19.05 -1.83 -5.58
N ILE A 20 17.89 -1.36 -5.14
CA ILE A 20 16.68 -1.44 -5.95
C ILE A 20 17.07 -0.77 -7.25
N SER A 21 17.19 -1.57 -8.32
CA SER A 21 17.58 -1.02 -9.60
C SER A 21 16.55 0.03 -9.98
N LYS A 22 16.98 1.25 -10.29
CA LYS A 22 16.09 2.35 -10.71
C LYS A 22 15.28 2.04 -11.98
N ASN A 23 15.51 0.89 -12.61
CA ASN A 23 15.00 0.49 -13.92
C ASN A 23 14.05 -0.71 -13.87
N GLY A 24 13.48 -1.05 -12.72
CA GLY A 24 12.33 -1.95 -12.70
C GLY A 24 11.13 -1.22 -13.29
N ASP A 25 10.77 -1.50 -14.54
CA ASP A 25 9.54 -0.96 -15.13
C ASP A 25 8.34 -1.54 -14.39
N VAL A 26 7.81 -0.80 -13.41
CA VAL A 26 6.54 -1.13 -12.76
C VAL A 26 5.45 -0.98 -13.81
N LYS A 27 4.83 -2.10 -14.18
CA LYS A 27 3.77 -2.10 -15.18
C LYS A 27 2.60 -1.26 -14.70
N ALA A 28 2.05 -0.47 -15.61
CA ALA A 28 0.95 0.42 -15.32
C ALA A 28 -0.34 0.00 -16.01
N PHE A 29 -1.46 0.15 -15.31
CA PHE A 29 -2.80 -0.07 -15.81
C PHE A 29 -3.63 1.21 -15.61
N SER A 30 -4.56 1.51 -16.51
CA SER A 30 -5.55 2.56 -16.29
C SER A 30 -6.54 2.11 -15.22
N TYR A 31 -6.90 2.99 -14.29
CA TYR A 31 -7.92 2.75 -13.28
C TYR A 31 -9.24 2.32 -13.93
N GLN A 32 -9.68 3.06 -14.95
CA GLN A 32 -10.94 2.79 -15.63
C GLN A 32 -10.91 1.40 -16.28
N SER A 33 -9.83 1.07 -17.01
CA SER A 33 -9.70 -0.24 -17.66
C SER A 33 -9.63 -1.37 -16.64
N LEU A 34 -9.05 -1.14 -15.47
CA LEU A 34 -8.96 -2.17 -14.44
C LEU A 34 -10.31 -2.40 -13.75
N VAL A 35 -11.08 -1.35 -13.47
CA VAL A 35 -12.32 -1.45 -12.68
C VAL A 35 -13.55 -1.76 -13.54
N GLU A 36 -13.59 -1.31 -14.79
CA GLU A 36 -14.76 -1.47 -15.68
C GLU A 36 -14.64 -2.68 -16.63
N ASP A 37 -13.52 -3.42 -16.58
CA ASP A 37 -13.32 -4.60 -17.44
C ASP A 37 -14.27 -5.75 -17.09
N GLN A 38 -15.22 -6.01 -17.98
CA GLN A 38 -16.21 -7.08 -17.82
C GLN A 38 -15.64 -8.47 -18.10
N SER A 39 -14.53 -8.60 -18.87
CA SER A 39 -13.94 -9.91 -19.14
C SER A 39 -13.02 -10.39 -18.01
N SER A 40 -12.63 -9.49 -17.11
CA SER A 40 -11.65 -9.73 -16.02
C SER A 40 -10.24 -10.07 -16.50
N ASP A 41 -9.94 -9.91 -17.79
CA ASP A 41 -8.63 -10.19 -18.36
C ASP A 41 -7.58 -9.21 -17.80
N ILE A 42 -7.95 -7.94 -17.67
CA ILE A 42 -7.05 -6.89 -17.14
C ILE A 42 -6.80 -7.13 -15.64
N ALA A 43 -7.84 -7.50 -14.89
CA ALA A 43 -7.71 -7.85 -13.48
C ALA A 43 -6.77 -9.05 -13.29
N PHE A 44 -6.94 -10.10 -14.09
CA PHE A 44 -6.08 -11.28 -14.05
C PHE A 44 -4.63 -10.95 -14.43
N GLU A 45 -4.42 -10.20 -15.50
CA GLU A 45 -3.09 -9.76 -15.94
C GLU A 45 -2.41 -8.91 -14.85
N SER A 46 -3.16 -8.01 -14.19
CA SER A 46 -2.66 -7.19 -13.10
C SER A 46 -2.21 -8.03 -11.90
N LEU A 47 -2.97 -9.05 -11.53
CA LEU A 47 -2.63 -9.97 -10.45
C LEU A 47 -1.39 -10.80 -10.77
N GLN A 48 -1.31 -11.32 -11.99
CA GLN A 48 -0.10 -12.03 -12.46
C GLN A 48 1.14 -11.14 -12.39
N GLU A 49 1.00 -9.86 -12.76
CA GLU A 49 2.10 -8.91 -12.68
C GLU A 49 2.51 -8.61 -11.24
N ILE A 50 1.55 -8.47 -10.31
CA ILE A 50 1.83 -8.33 -8.87
C ILE A 50 2.66 -9.52 -8.39
N PHE A 51 2.29 -10.76 -8.73
CA PHE A 51 3.06 -11.94 -8.33
C PHE A 51 4.45 -12.01 -8.99
N ARG A 52 4.59 -11.50 -10.22
CA ARG A 52 5.86 -11.54 -10.96
C ARG A 52 6.85 -10.46 -10.52
N SER A 53 6.36 -9.25 -10.28
CA SER A 53 7.18 -8.04 -10.09
C SER A 53 7.10 -7.45 -8.68
N GLY A 54 6.12 -7.89 -7.88
CA GLY A 54 5.85 -7.41 -6.54
C GLY A 54 4.95 -6.17 -6.47
N ALA A 55 4.75 -5.43 -7.58
CA ALA A 55 3.92 -4.23 -7.59
C ALA A 55 3.46 -3.85 -9.00
N ILE A 56 2.34 -3.14 -9.07
CA ILE A 56 1.84 -2.47 -10.28
C ILE A 56 1.53 -1.01 -9.97
N LEU A 57 1.41 -0.19 -11.01
CA LEU A 57 0.92 1.18 -10.90
C LEU A 57 -0.49 1.26 -11.50
N VAL A 58 -1.44 1.79 -10.76
CA VAL A 58 -2.76 2.13 -11.30
C VAL A 58 -2.80 3.64 -11.56
N ARG A 59 -3.00 4.04 -12.82
CA ARG A 59 -3.00 5.44 -13.27
C ARG A 59 -4.40 5.97 -13.46
N ASP A 60 -4.52 7.30 -13.44
CA ASP A 60 -5.76 8.01 -13.75
C ASP A 60 -6.93 7.64 -12.82
N ALA A 61 -6.61 7.25 -11.58
CA ALA A 61 -7.59 7.06 -10.53
C ALA A 61 -8.19 8.41 -10.09
N PRO A 62 -9.50 8.50 -9.86
CA PRO A 62 -10.15 9.75 -9.49
C PRO A 62 -9.70 10.20 -8.10
N SER A 63 -9.30 11.47 -7.96
CA SER A 63 -8.89 12.05 -6.68
C SER A 63 -10.05 12.63 -5.87
N ASP A 64 -11.18 12.92 -6.53
CA ASP A 64 -12.41 13.40 -5.92
C ASP A 64 -13.43 12.28 -5.96
N PHE A 65 -13.72 11.69 -4.80
CA PHE A 65 -14.62 10.57 -4.61
C PHE A 65 -15.53 10.84 -3.41
N GLN A 66 -16.81 10.50 -3.54
CA GLN A 66 -17.83 10.66 -2.50
C GLN A 66 -18.37 9.29 -2.06
N ASP A 67 -19.13 9.27 -0.97
CA ASP A 67 -19.93 8.10 -0.54
C ASP A 67 -19.15 6.78 -0.46
N ASP A 68 -17.94 6.81 0.12
CA ASP A 68 -17.07 5.65 0.29
C ASP A 68 -16.60 4.94 -0.99
N SER A 69 -16.69 5.61 -2.15
CA SER A 69 -16.21 5.11 -3.45
C SER A 69 -14.69 5.22 -3.64
N TYR A 70 -13.91 4.90 -2.61
CA TYR A 70 -12.45 5.00 -2.64
C TYR A 70 -11.84 4.15 -3.76
N PRO A 71 -10.99 4.71 -4.65
CA PRO A 71 -10.36 3.95 -5.73
C PRO A 71 -9.59 2.71 -5.26
N ALA A 72 -8.86 2.82 -4.15
CA ALA A 72 -8.16 1.69 -3.55
C ALA A 72 -9.13 0.56 -3.16
N LYS A 73 -10.31 0.88 -2.62
CA LYS A 73 -11.32 -0.11 -2.26
C LYS A 73 -11.88 -0.80 -3.52
N GLN A 74 -12.18 -0.05 -4.56
CA GLN A 74 -12.71 -0.59 -5.82
C GLN A 74 -11.68 -1.53 -6.49
N VAL A 75 -10.41 -1.12 -6.54
CA VAL A 75 -9.33 -1.95 -7.07
C VAL A 75 -9.13 -3.22 -6.22
N ALA A 76 -9.19 -3.11 -4.88
CA ALA A 76 -9.10 -4.27 -4.00
C ALA A 76 -10.25 -5.27 -4.24
N THR A 77 -11.47 -4.80 -4.47
CA THR A 77 -12.60 -5.66 -4.82
C THR A 77 -12.36 -6.41 -6.12
N VAL A 78 -11.85 -5.74 -7.15
CA VAL A 78 -11.61 -6.35 -8.47
C VAL A 78 -10.45 -7.35 -8.45
N ILE A 79 -9.33 -7.01 -7.80
CA ILE A 79 -8.13 -7.85 -7.81
C ILE A 79 -8.19 -8.98 -6.77
N ALA A 80 -8.73 -8.69 -5.58
CA ALA A 80 -8.61 -9.56 -4.41
C ALA A 80 -9.96 -10.02 -3.83
N GLY A 81 -11.09 -9.58 -4.40
CA GLY A 81 -12.42 -9.86 -3.87
C GLY A 81 -12.81 -9.03 -2.63
N GLY A 82 -11.98 -8.07 -2.23
CA GLY A 82 -12.23 -7.15 -1.11
C GLY A 82 -11.04 -7.01 -0.15
N ASN A 83 -11.27 -6.33 0.97
CA ASN A 83 -10.25 -6.06 1.99
C ASN A 83 -10.22 -7.15 3.07
N SER A 84 -9.04 -7.68 3.39
CA SER A 84 -8.88 -8.77 4.36
C SER A 84 -8.93 -8.35 5.84
N HIS A 85 -8.74 -7.05 6.14
CA HIS A 85 -8.58 -6.54 7.52
C HIS A 85 -9.58 -5.45 7.89
N SER A 86 -10.75 -5.43 7.22
CA SER A 86 -11.80 -4.41 7.43
C SER A 86 -12.30 -4.32 8.87
N ILE A 87 -12.25 -5.42 9.63
CA ILE A 87 -12.65 -5.50 11.05
C ILE A 87 -11.70 -4.67 11.95
N LEU A 88 -10.42 -4.49 11.57
CA LEU A 88 -9.41 -3.85 12.41
C LEU A 88 -9.17 -2.38 12.05
N TYR A 89 -9.17 -2.05 10.76
CA TYR A 89 -8.82 -0.71 10.26
C TYR A 89 -9.97 0.01 9.55
N GLY A 90 -11.14 -0.63 9.46
CA GLY A 90 -12.16 -0.25 8.50
C GLY A 90 -11.78 -0.66 7.08
N ASP A 91 -12.66 -0.42 6.12
CA ASP A 91 -12.41 -0.76 4.72
C ASP A 91 -11.25 0.05 4.12
N VAL A 92 -11.02 1.27 4.61
CA VAL A 92 -9.90 2.13 4.23
C VAL A 92 -9.44 2.94 5.43
N PHE A 93 -8.19 3.40 5.41
CA PHE A 93 -7.66 4.33 6.41
C PHE A 93 -6.88 5.47 5.73
N HIS A 94 -6.92 6.65 6.33
CA HIS A 94 -6.24 7.83 5.80
C HIS A 94 -4.87 8.05 6.45
N VAL A 95 -3.83 8.06 5.62
CA VAL A 95 -2.46 8.38 6.05
C VAL A 95 -2.27 9.89 6.03
N ARG A 96 -2.47 10.54 7.18
CA ARG A 96 -2.27 11.98 7.36
C ARG A 96 -1.62 12.29 8.71
N SER A 97 -0.87 13.39 8.77
CA SER A 97 -0.28 13.83 10.04
C SER A 97 -1.38 14.30 11.00
N ILE A 98 -1.43 13.73 12.20
CA ILE A 98 -2.38 14.09 13.27
C ILE A 98 -1.65 14.36 14.59
N SER A 99 -2.23 15.20 15.45
CA SER A 99 -1.76 15.38 16.82
C SER A 99 -1.96 14.11 17.63
N ASN A 100 -1.00 13.77 18.51
CA ASN A 100 -1.04 12.57 19.37
C ASN A 100 -1.22 11.26 18.59
N ALA A 101 -0.52 11.14 17.46
CA ALA A 101 -0.54 9.95 16.62
C ALA A 101 -0.16 8.67 17.39
N HIS A 102 -0.99 7.64 17.24
CA HIS A 102 -0.77 6.30 17.81
C HIS A 102 0.01 5.37 16.86
N ASN A 103 0.19 5.78 15.60
CA ASN A 103 0.99 5.10 14.59
C ASN A 103 1.92 6.12 13.92
N VAL A 104 3.19 5.73 13.68
CA VAL A 104 4.19 6.58 13.02
C VAL A 104 3.76 7.00 11.60
N ALA A 105 2.94 6.19 10.93
CA ALA A 105 2.34 6.53 9.63
C ALA A 105 1.47 7.80 9.68
N TYR A 106 0.97 8.19 10.85
CA TYR A 106 0.19 9.42 11.06
C TYR A 106 1.03 10.60 11.56
N THR A 107 2.33 10.59 11.24
CA THR A 107 3.28 11.67 11.56
C THR A 107 4.01 12.12 10.28
N SER A 108 4.77 13.20 10.37
CA SER A 108 5.66 13.67 9.30
C SER A 108 7.08 13.07 9.38
N ILE A 109 7.30 12.10 10.27
CA ILE A 109 8.61 11.45 10.43
C ILE A 109 8.83 10.48 9.25
N PRO A 110 10.03 10.44 8.63
CA PRO A 110 10.33 9.50 7.56
C PRO A 110 10.12 8.05 8.00
N LEU A 111 9.50 7.25 7.12
CA LEU A 111 9.34 5.82 7.29
C LEU A 111 10.49 5.10 6.59
N GLU A 112 11.23 4.27 7.33
CA GLU A 112 12.18 3.33 6.74
C GLU A 112 11.42 2.22 5.97
N PRO A 113 12.05 1.52 5.02
CA PRO A 113 11.43 0.36 4.37
C PRO A 113 10.93 -0.65 5.42
N HIS A 114 9.65 -1.02 5.33
CA HIS A 114 8.99 -1.92 6.28
C HIS A 114 7.88 -2.72 5.60
N GLN A 115 7.36 -3.72 6.31
CA GLN A 115 6.12 -4.41 5.96
C GLN A 115 5.03 -3.98 6.93
N ASP A 116 3.85 -3.71 6.39
CA ASP A 116 2.70 -3.32 7.20
C ASP A 116 2.23 -4.47 8.09
N LEU A 117 1.93 -4.12 9.33
CA LEU A 117 1.30 -5.00 10.31
C LEU A 117 2.02 -6.34 10.55
N ALA A 118 3.36 -6.33 10.48
CA ALA A 118 4.20 -7.53 10.64
C ALA A 118 4.10 -8.24 12.00
N TYR A 119 3.32 -7.69 12.92
CA TYR A 119 3.01 -8.26 14.23
C TYR A 119 1.76 -9.16 14.25
N TYR A 120 1.00 -9.28 13.15
CA TYR A 120 -0.08 -10.27 13.03
C TYR A 120 0.42 -11.61 12.47
N GLU A 121 -0.19 -12.70 12.92
CA GLU A 121 0.06 -14.04 12.38
C GLU A 121 -0.33 -14.16 10.90
N SER A 122 -1.42 -13.49 10.51
CA SER A 122 -1.86 -13.35 9.12
C SER A 122 -1.74 -11.89 8.69
N MET A 123 -0.54 -11.51 8.24
CA MET A 123 -0.25 -10.18 7.70
C MET A 123 -1.03 -9.93 6.40
N PRO A 124 -1.37 -8.68 6.06
CA PRO A 124 -1.90 -8.35 4.74
C PRO A 124 -0.96 -8.83 3.63
N GLY A 125 -1.49 -9.57 2.66
CA GLY A 125 -0.71 -10.09 1.54
C GLY A 125 -0.45 -9.05 0.44
N MET A 126 -1.28 -8.02 0.35
CA MET A 126 -1.16 -6.91 -0.60
C MET A 126 -1.52 -5.60 0.10
N GLN A 127 -0.89 -4.51 -0.34
CA GLN A 127 -1.15 -3.16 0.16
C GLN A 127 -1.47 -2.24 -1.01
N LEU A 128 -2.54 -1.45 -0.87
CA LEU A 128 -2.97 -0.47 -1.85
C LEU A 128 -2.83 0.92 -1.25
N LEU A 129 -2.14 1.81 -1.98
CA LEU A 129 -1.96 3.22 -1.62
C LEU A 129 -2.47 4.07 -2.77
N HIS A 130 -3.32 5.05 -2.45
CA HIS A 130 -3.92 6.00 -3.38
C HIS A 130 -3.75 7.42 -2.84
#